data_AF-A0A1B9E0E7-F1
#
_entry.id   AF-A0A1B9E0E7-F1
#
_cell.length_a   1.000
_cell.length_b   1.000
_cell.length_c   1.000
_cell.angle_alpha   90.00
_cell.angle_beta   90.00
_cell.angle_gamma   90.00
#
_symmetry.space_group_name_H-M   'P 1'
#
loop_
_entity.id
_entity.type
_entity.pdbx_description
1 polymer ?
#
loop_
_entity_poly.entity_id
_entity_poly.type
_entity_poly.pdbx_seq_one_letter_code
_entity_poly.pdbx_strand_id
1 'polypeptide(L)'
;MKDDSKNQITITINSVDKETKQRRVNKFDTVVVRKEGIGYLMKTFDKVGQYVTDSTGSVKIRIDSSKICDISVSGLNVLGGDMYNPGYLKDGQEVNIEVISIENR
;
A
#
# COMPACT_ATOMS: atom_id res chain seq x y z
N MET A 1 -17.99 -20.50 10.49
CA MET A 1 -17.24 -19.69 9.51
C MET A 1 -17.66 -18.24 9.72
N LYS A 2 -16.77 -17.37 10.21
CA LYS A 2 -17.01 -15.92 10.15
C LYS A 2 -16.78 -15.51 8.71
N ASP A 3 -17.71 -14.73 8.18
CA ASP A 3 -17.76 -14.32 6.79
C ASP A 3 -16.64 -13.30 6.51
N ASP A 4 -15.47 -13.78 6.08
CA ASP A 4 -14.29 -12.94 5.77
C ASP A 4 -14.58 -11.89 4.68
N SER A 5 -15.71 -11.98 3.97
CA SER A 5 -16.09 -11.03 2.92
C SER A 5 -16.49 -9.65 3.46
N LYS A 6 -16.99 -9.55 4.70
CA LYS A 6 -17.50 -8.28 5.25
C LYS A 6 -16.42 -7.23 5.53
N ASN A 7 -15.17 -7.65 5.68
CA ASN A 7 -14.06 -6.77 6.01
C ASN A 7 -13.16 -6.47 4.79
N GLN A 8 -13.45 -7.07 3.63
CA GLN A 8 -12.74 -6.78 2.40
C GLN A 8 -13.21 -5.44 1.84
N ILE A 9 -12.27 -4.50 1.72
CA ILE A 9 -12.50 -3.20 1.09
C ILE A 9 -11.61 -3.06 -0.14
N THR A 10 -12.05 -2.26 -1.09
CA THR A 10 -11.28 -1.88 -2.26
C THR A 10 -10.71 -0.49 -2.06
N ILE A 11 -9.40 -0.33 -2.20
CA ILE A 11 -8.74 0.97 -2.15
C ILE A 11 -7.95 1.23 -3.44
N THR A 12 -7.70 2.49 -3.72
CA THR A 12 -6.78 2.90 -4.79
C THR A 12 -5.51 3.47 -4.16
N ILE A 13 -4.37 2.92 -4.50
CA ILE A 13 -3.06 3.41 -4.06
C ILE A 13 -2.45 4.24 -5.18
N ASN A 14 -2.08 5.47 -4.86
CA ASN A 14 -1.40 6.41 -5.74
C ASN A 14 0.07 6.52 -5.32
N SER A 15 1.00 6.33 -6.25
CA SER A 15 2.41 6.65 -6.02
C SER A 15 2.63 8.15 -6.23
N VAL A 16 3.05 8.86 -5.18
CA VAL A 16 3.22 10.32 -5.20
C VAL A 16 4.65 10.68 -4.84
N ASP A 17 5.28 11.53 -5.62
CA ASP A 17 6.59 12.06 -5.33
C ASP A 17 6.51 13.04 -4.14
N LYS A 18 7.31 12.81 -3.09
CA LYS A 18 7.21 13.57 -1.84
C LYS A 18 7.54 15.06 -2.01
N GLU A 19 8.45 15.39 -2.92
CA GLU A 19 8.96 16.75 -3.11
C GLU A 19 7.99 17.57 -3.95
N THR A 20 7.59 17.02 -5.09
CA THR A 20 6.71 17.71 -6.05
C THR A 20 5.23 17.59 -5.70
N LYS A 21 4.86 16.64 -4.83
CA LYS A 21 3.48 16.23 -4.55
C LYS A 21 2.71 15.77 -5.78
N GLN A 22 3.42 15.46 -6.87
CA GLN A 22 2.82 14.99 -8.12
C GLN A 22 2.78 13.46 -8.16
N ARG A 23 1.75 12.93 -8.83
CA ARG A 23 1.62 11.50 -9.05
C ARG A 23 2.69 11.03 -10.04
N ARG A 24 3.28 9.87 -9.78
CA ARG A 24 4.35 9.27 -10.59
C ARG A 24 3.80 8.51 -11.80
N VAL A 25 3.23 9.26 -12.75
CA VAL A 25 2.66 8.72 -13.99
C VAL A 25 3.70 8.00 -14.85
N ASN A 26 3.30 6.92 -15.52
CA ASN A 26 4.15 6.09 -16.40
C ASN A 26 5.45 5.57 -15.75
N LYS A 27 5.50 5.46 -14.40
CA LYS A 27 6.65 4.88 -13.69
C LYS A 27 6.50 3.41 -13.38
N PHE A 28 5.27 2.88 -13.35
CA PHE A 28 5.00 1.47 -13.09
C PHE A 28 5.66 1.00 -11.80
N ASP A 29 5.47 1.77 -10.72
CA ASP A 29 6.03 1.51 -9.41
C ASP A 29 5.40 0.23 -8.81
N THR A 30 6.20 -0.54 -8.09
CA THR A 30 5.76 -1.76 -7.39
C THR A 30 5.17 -1.40 -6.04
N VAL A 31 3.95 -1.88 -5.79
CA VAL A 31 3.22 -1.77 -4.52
C VAL A 31 3.22 -3.13 -3.83
N VAL A 32 3.81 -3.21 -2.63
CA VAL A 32 3.79 -4.41 -1.79
C VAL A 32 2.85 -4.18 -0.63
N VAL A 33 1.93 -5.11 -0.42
CA VAL A 33 0.97 -5.07 0.68
C VAL A 33 1.28 -6.21 1.63
N ARG A 34 1.47 -5.87 2.90
CA ARG A 34 1.63 -6.83 4.00
C ARG A 34 0.50 -6.65 5.00
N LYS A 35 0.06 -7.75 5.61
CA LYS A 35 -0.92 -7.73 6.71
C LYS A 35 -0.28 -8.20 7.99
N GLU A 36 -0.77 -7.70 9.12
CA GLU A 36 -0.42 -8.26 10.42
C GLU A 36 -0.82 -9.74 10.50
N GLY A 37 0.17 -10.56 10.80
CA GLY A 37 0.07 -11.97 11.17
C GLY A 37 0.37 -12.15 12.66
N ILE A 38 0.04 -13.34 13.18
CA ILE A 38 0.33 -13.71 14.56
C ILE A 38 1.63 -14.52 14.56
N GLY A 39 2.74 -13.89 14.93
CA GLY A 39 3.98 -14.60 15.24
C GLY A 39 4.02 -15.03 16.71
N TYR A 40 4.66 -16.17 16.99
CA TYR A 40 4.73 -16.79 18.32
C TYR A 40 5.35 -15.90 19.41
N LEU A 41 6.17 -14.89 19.03
CA LEU A 41 6.85 -13.96 19.95
C LEU A 41 6.82 -12.48 19.52
N MET A 42 6.59 -12.19 18.22
CA MET A 42 6.54 -10.83 17.66
C MET A 42 5.47 -10.75 16.57
N LYS A 43 4.91 -9.55 16.36
CA LYS A 43 4.02 -9.29 15.22
C LYS A 43 4.76 -9.60 13.91
N THR A 44 4.18 -10.43 13.06
CA THR A 44 4.69 -10.67 11.70
C THR A 44 3.90 -9.82 10.71
N PHE A 45 4.53 -9.49 9.58
CA PHE A 45 3.88 -8.81 8.48
C PHE A 45 4.00 -9.67 7.23
N ASP A 46 2.99 -10.49 6.99
CA ASP A 46 2.98 -11.43 5.88
C ASP A 46 2.59 -10.71 4.60
N LYS A 47 3.38 -10.91 3.53
CA LYS A 47 3.06 -10.38 2.21
C LYS A 47 1.78 -11.03 1.70
N VAL A 48 0.79 -10.20 1.39
CA VAL A 48 -0.52 -10.63 0.85
C VAL A 48 -0.73 -10.24 -0.59
N GLY A 49 0.05 -9.30 -1.10
CA GLY A 49 -0.04 -8.88 -2.49
C GLY A 49 1.20 -8.14 -2.94
N GLN A 50 1.45 -8.22 -4.24
CA GLN A 50 2.36 -7.36 -4.95
C GLN A 50 1.68 -6.95 -6.25
N TYR A 51 1.67 -5.65 -6.50
CA TYR A 51 0.98 -5.04 -7.61
C TYR A 51 1.91 -4.02 -8.28
N VAL A 52 1.54 -3.59 -9.48
CA VAL A 52 2.27 -2.58 -10.24
C VAL A 52 1.28 -1.46 -10.57
N THR A 53 1.69 -0.20 -10.40
CA THR A 53 0.86 0.94 -10.79
C THR A 53 0.71 1.00 -12.31
N ASP A 54 -0.45 1.47 -12.77
CA ASP A 54 -0.72 1.67 -14.18
C ASP A 54 -0.06 2.96 -14.72
N SER A 55 -0.35 3.32 -15.97
CA SER A 55 0.16 4.55 -16.60
C SER A 55 -0.25 5.82 -15.86
N THR A 56 -1.32 5.79 -15.08
CA THR A 56 -1.74 6.92 -14.23
C THR A 56 -0.94 7.00 -12.94
N GLY A 57 -0.09 6.02 -12.62
CA GLY A 57 0.66 5.96 -11.36
C GLY A 57 -0.20 5.49 -10.18
N SER A 58 -1.28 4.75 -10.44
CA SER A 58 -2.16 4.22 -9.41
C SER A 58 -2.42 2.71 -9.56
N VAL A 59 -2.90 2.06 -8.51
CA VAL A 59 -3.37 0.68 -8.56
C VAL A 59 -4.54 0.46 -7.62
N LYS A 60 -5.54 -0.29 -8.07
CA LYS A 60 -6.70 -0.66 -7.26
C LYS A 60 -6.51 -2.05 -6.67
N ILE A 61 -6.66 -2.19 -5.36
CA ILE A 61 -6.42 -3.45 -4.65
C ILE A 61 -7.56 -3.73 -3.66
N ARG A 62 -7.71 -5.01 -3.31
CA ARG A 62 -8.60 -5.45 -2.22
C ARG A 62 -7.77 -5.80 -0.98
N ILE A 63 -8.19 -5.31 0.18
CA ILE A 63 -7.51 -5.55 1.46
C ILE A 63 -8.52 -5.89 2.56
N ASP A 64 -8.05 -6.64 3.56
CA ASP A 64 -8.79 -6.89 4.80
C ASP A 64 -8.59 -5.70 5.76
N SER A 65 -9.65 -4.91 5.95
CA SER A 65 -9.66 -3.71 6.81
C SER A 65 -9.67 -4.02 8.32
N SER A 66 -9.78 -5.29 8.72
CA SER A 66 -9.82 -5.68 10.13
C SER A 66 -8.43 -5.90 10.75
N LYS A 67 -7.37 -5.82 9.94
CA LYS A 67 -5.98 -6.00 10.37
C LYS A 67 -5.13 -4.78 10.01
N ILE A 68 -3.96 -4.66 10.65
CA ILE A 68 -2.98 -3.65 10.22
C ILE A 68 -2.54 -3.99 8.80
N CYS A 69 -2.51 -2.96 7.95
CA CYS A 69 -2.07 -3.03 6.56
C CYS A 69 -0.81 -2.17 6.39
N ASP A 70 0.31 -2.79 6.05
CA ASP A 70 1.55 -2.11 5.66
C ASP A 70 1.61 -2.06 4.13
N ILE A 71 1.66 -0.85 3.58
CA ILE A 71 1.73 -0.59 2.14
C ILE A 71 3.09 0.05 1.87
N SER A 72 3.93 -0.66 1.11
CA SER A 72 5.20 -0.14 0.63
C SER A 72 5.13 0.12 -0.87
N VAL A 73 5.69 1.24 -1.33
CA VAL A 73 5.85 1.56 -2.75
C VAL A 73 7.34 1.69 -3.07
N SER A 74 7.77 1.03 -4.14
CA SER A 74 9.15 1.07 -4.62
C SER A 74 9.17 1.20 -6.13
N GLY A 75 10.09 1.98 -6.66
CA GLY A 75 10.21 2.23 -8.09
C GLY A 75 11.64 2.52 -8.47
N LEU A 76 11.85 3.02 -9.69
CA LEU A 76 13.17 3.47 -10.12
C LEU A 76 13.68 4.57 -9.19
N ASN A 77 14.72 4.24 -8.42
CA ASN A 77 15.41 5.10 -7.45
C ASN A 77 14.49 5.77 -6.41
N VAL A 78 13.36 5.13 -6.05
CA VAL A 78 12.46 5.65 -5.03
C VAL A 78 11.92 4.59 -4.10
N LEU A 79 11.63 4.99 -2.86
CA LEU A 79 10.91 4.17 -1.88
C LEU A 79 9.99 5.02 -1.02
N GLY A 80 8.89 4.43 -0.57
CA GLY A 80 7.94 5.03 0.35
C GLY A 80 7.08 3.95 0.99
N GLY A 81 6.35 4.32 2.02
CA GLY A 81 5.42 3.40 2.66
C GLY A 81 4.66 4.06 3.79
N ASP A 82 3.53 3.46 4.11
CA ASP A 82 2.68 3.89 5.20
C ASP A 82 1.95 2.68 5.81
N MET A 83 1.58 2.82 7.07
CA MET A 83 0.96 1.75 7.85
C MET A 83 -0.40 2.20 8.36
N TYR A 84 -1.41 1.39 8.06
CA TYR A 84 -2.80 1.68 8.38
C TYR A 84 -3.33 0.73 9.44
N ASN A 85 -3.85 1.30 10.53
CA ASN A 85 -4.51 0.55 11.58
C ASN A 85 -5.90 0.05 11.12
N PRO A 86 -6.44 -1.02 11.76
CA PRO A 86 -7.77 -1.53 11.45
C PRO A 86 -8.85 -0.44 11.44
N GLY A 87 -9.71 -0.46 10.43
CA GLY A 87 -10.83 0.49 10.26
C GLY A 87 -10.46 1.92 9.82
N TYR A 88 -9.17 2.24 9.65
CA TYR A 88 -8.76 3.56 9.16
C TYR A 88 -9.08 3.76 7.67
N LEU A 89 -8.84 2.72 6.88
CA LEU A 89 -9.13 2.71 5.44
C LEU A 89 -10.59 2.34 5.19
N LYS A 90 -11.22 3.01 4.23
CA LYS A 90 -12.61 2.81 3.82
C LYS A 90 -12.70 2.29 2.39
N ASP A 91 -13.79 1.59 2.08
CA ASP A 91 -14.06 1.14 0.71
C ASP A 91 -14.19 2.34 -0.24
N GLY A 92 -13.56 2.23 -1.41
CA GLY A 92 -13.44 3.29 -2.41
C GLY A 92 -12.43 4.38 -2.10
N GLN A 93 -11.72 4.33 -0.96
CA GLN A 93 -10.76 5.36 -0.59
C GLN A 93 -9.54 5.38 -1.52
N GLU A 94 -9.09 6.59 -1.87
CA GLU A 94 -7.78 6.81 -2.47
C GLU A 94 -6.74 7.13 -1.39
N VAL A 95 -5.57 6.52 -1.53
CA VAL A 95 -4.45 6.64 -0.59
C VAL A 95 -3.21 7.07 -1.38
N ASN A 96 -2.60 8.17 -0.97
CA ASN A 96 -1.35 8.64 -1.56
C ASN A 96 -0.18 8.14 -0.72
N ILE A 97 0.68 7.31 -1.32
CA ILE A 97 1.94 6.91 -0.69
C ILE A 97 3.04 7.80 -1.23
N GLU A 98 3.61 8.61 -0.34
CA GLU A 98 4.73 9.48 -0.67
C GLU A 98 6.02 8.68 -0.78
N VAL A 99 6.70 8.78 -1.91
CA VAL A 99 8.01 8.17 -2.14
C VAL A 99 9.10 9.23 -2.17
N ILE A 100 10.27 8.87 -1.66
CA ILE A 100 11.48 9.69 -1.66
C ILE A 100 12.52 9.13 -2.62
N SER A 101 13.34 10.01 -3.21
CA SER A 101 14.52 9.59 -3.98
C SER A 101 15.55 8.94 -3.07
N ILE A 102 16.14 7.83 -3.52
CA ILE A 102 17.21 7.13 -2.83
C ILE A 102 18.61 7.64 -3.21
N GLU A 103 18.71 8.48 -4.24
CA GLU A 103 19.98 9.09 -4.67
C GLU A 103 20.51 10.14 -3.68
N ASN A 104 19.65 10.61 -2.76
CA ASN A 104 19.97 11.59 -1.72
C ASN A 104 20.22 10.96 -0.33
N ARG A 105 20.68 9.70 -0.27
CA ARG A 105 20.98 9.00 1.00
C ARG A 105 22.47 8.84 1.26
#